data_AF-A0A3N5AJ61-F1
#
_entry.id   AF-A0A3N5AJ61-F1
#
_cell.length_a   1.000
_cell.length_b   1.000
_cell.length_c   1.000
_cell.angle_alpha   90.00
_cell.angle_beta   90.00
_cell.angle_gamma   90.00
#
_symmetry.space_group_name_H-M   'P 1'
#
loop_
_entity.id
_entity.type
_entity.pdbx_description
1 polymer ?
#
loop_
_entity_poly.entity_id
_entity_poly.type
_entity_poly.pdbx_seq_one_letter_code
_entity_poly.pdbx_strand_id
1 'polypeptide(L)'
;MGEVAAWFDELARTDWDSAEQVEDAIDALAMVGPTLGRPLVDRIKGAEQHHMKELRPGSSGTTEIRILFAIPLAEKRYQAHLAELDTREYE
;
A
#
# COMPACT_ATOMS: atom_id res chain seq x y z
N MET A 1 12.33 11.67 9.24
CA MET A 1 11.50 11.10 8.16
C MET A 1 11.93 9.65 7.95
N GLY A 2 11.01 8.72 7.69
CA GLY A 2 11.38 7.33 7.39
C GLY A 2 12.06 7.21 6.01
N GLU A 3 12.78 6.11 5.76
CA GLU A 3 13.51 5.86 4.50
C GLU A 3 12.60 5.98 3.27
N VAL A 4 11.43 5.35 3.29
CA VAL A 4 10.45 5.39 2.19
C VAL A 4 9.95 6.82 1.93
N ALA A 5 9.73 7.60 2.98
CA ALA A 5 9.26 8.97 2.85
C ALA A 5 10.35 9.88 2.24
N ALA A 6 11.61 9.69 2.63
CA ALA A 6 12.74 10.41 2.03
C ALA A 6 12.94 10.05 0.55
N TRP A 7 12.75 8.77 0.20
CA TRP A 7 12.78 8.31 -1.20
C TRP A 7 11.66 8.92 -2.03
N PHE A 8 10.42 8.92 -1.52
CA PHE A 8 9.28 9.49 -2.23
C PHE A 8 9.43 11.01 -2.44
N ASP A 9 9.93 11.73 -1.42
CA ASP A 9 10.28 13.14 -1.51
C ASP A 9 11.28 13.43 -2.64
N GLU A 10 12.30 12.58 -2.80
CA GLU A 10 13.28 12.72 -3.88
C GLU A 10 12.69 12.37 -5.24
N LEU A 11 11.86 11.32 -5.31
CA LEU A 11 11.15 10.95 -6.54
C LEU A 11 10.26 12.11 -7.01
N ALA A 12 9.51 12.74 -6.12
CA ALA A 12 8.67 13.89 -6.45
C ALA A 12 9.47 15.09 -7.00
N ARG A 13 10.74 15.26 -6.58
CA ARG A 13 11.60 16.34 -7.10
C ARG A 13 12.26 16.01 -8.44
N THR A 14 12.53 14.73 -8.71
CA THR A 14 13.35 14.28 -9.84
C THR A 14 12.54 13.68 -10.98
N ASP A 15 11.39 13.10 -10.69
CA ASP A 15 10.50 12.42 -11.61
C ASP A 15 9.06 12.50 -11.11
N TRP A 16 8.46 13.67 -11.31
CA TRP A 16 7.09 13.97 -10.86
C TRP A 16 6.05 13.02 -11.45
N ASP A 17 6.17 12.67 -12.74
CA ASP A 17 5.23 11.78 -13.42
C ASP A 17 5.21 10.36 -12.81
N SER A 18 6.36 9.86 -12.34
CA SER A 18 6.41 8.61 -11.55
C SER A 18 5.85 8.79 -10.15
N ALA A 19 6.11 9.93 -9.50
CA ALA A 19 5.63 10.20 -8.14
C ALA A 19 4.10 10.27 -8.08
N GLU A 20 3.45 10.93 -9.04
CA GLU A 20 2.00 10.99 -9.18
C GLU A 20 1.38 9.58 -9.32
N GLN A 21 1.98 8.72 -10.14
CA GLN A 21 1.51 7.34 -10.31
C GLN A 21 1.70 6.48 -9.05
N VAL A 22 2.72 6.77 -8.24
CA VAL A 22 2.93 6.13 -6.93
C VAL A 22 1.85 6.59 -5.95
N GLU A 23 1.53 7.88 -5.92
CA GLU A 23 0.47 8.46 -5.09
C GLU A 23 -0.89 7.83 -5.41
N ASP A 24 -1.27 7.80 -6.69
CA ASP A 24 -2.52 7.18 -7.17
C ASP A 24 -2.65 5.71 -6.74
N ALA A 25 -1.54 4.96 -6.82
CA ALA A 25 -1.53 3.55 -6.43
C ALA A 25 -1.65 3.36 -4.91
N ILE A 26 -1.04 4.26 -4.12
CA ILE A 26 -1.16 4.27 -2.65
C ILE A 26 -2.59 4.61 -2.25
N ASP A 27 -3.22 5.58 -2.90
CA ASP A 27 -4.61 5.97 -2.64
C ASP A 27 -5.58 4.84 -2.98
N ALA A 28 -5.40 4.18 -4.13
CA ALA A 28 -6.17 2.99 -4.48
C ALA A 28 -5.99 1.86 -3.44
N LEU A 29 -4.77 1.65 -2.97
CA LEU A 29 -4.47 0.67 -1.92
C LEU A 29 -5.10 1.06 -0.58
N ALA A 30 -5.10 2.34 -0.21
CA ALA A 30 -5.72 2.82 1.02
C ALA A 30 -7.25 2.66 0.98
N MET A 31 -7.86 2.92 -0.18
CA MET A 31 -9.31 2.82 -0.37
C MET A 31 -9.82 1.37 -0.37
N VAL A 32 -9.14 0.47 -1.09
CA VAL A 32 -9.60 -0.93 -1.27
C VAL A 32 -8.95 -1.89 -0.28
N GLY A 33 -7.77 -1.54 0.22
CA GLY A 33 -6.95 -2.40 1.06
C GLY A 33 -6.17 -3.46 0.28
N PRO A 34 -5.53 -4.42 0.99
CA PRO A 34 -4.55 -5.35 0.42
C PRO A 34 -5.14 -6.37 -0.57
N THR A 35 -6.46 -6.37 -0.77
CA THR A 35 -7.18 -7.18 -1.75
C THR A 35 -7.39 -6.50 -3.09
N LEU A 36 -6.86 -5.28 -3.30
CA LEU A 36 -6.92 -4.51 -4.56
C LEU A 36 -6.57 -5.37 -5.79
N GLY A 37 -5.64 -6.31 -5.64
CA GLY A 37 -5.36 -7.32 -6.64
C GLY A 37 -4.71 -6.75 -7.91
N ARG A 38 -4.61 -7.60 -8.93
CA ARG A 38 -3.92 -7.25 -10.18
C ARG A 38 -4.71 -6.21 -10.98
N PRO A 39 -4.03 -5.27 -11.67
CA PRO A 39 -2.58 -5.22 -11.89
C PRO A 39 -1.76 -4.58 -10.75
N LEU A 40 -2.38 -3.80 -9.89
CA LEU A 40 -1.69 -2.94 -8.92
C LEU A 40 -1.06 -3.70 -7.75
N VAL A 41 -1.68 -4.77 -7.27
CA VAL A 41 -1.18 -5.54 -6.13
C VAL A 41 -1.03 -7.01 -6.49
N ASP A 42 0.10 -7.60 -6.11
CA ASP A 42 0.30 -9.04 -6.16
C ASP A 42 0.96 -9.57 -4.86
N ARG A 43 0.90 -10.89 -4.68
CA ARG A 43 1.61 -11.58 -3.60
C ARG A 43 3.06 -11.84 -4.01
N ILE A 44 3.99 -11.65 -3.08
CA ILE A 44 5.36 -12.13 -3.26
C ILE A 44 5.39 -13.65 -3.09
N LYS A 45 5.68 -14.38 -4.18
CA LYS A 45 5.88 -15.83 -4.13
C LYS A 45 7.19 -16.15 -3.40
N GLY A 46 7.15 -17.12 -2.49
CA GLY A 46 8.34 -17.57 -1.76
C GLY A 46 8.79 -16.63 -0.63
N ALA A 47 8.02 -15.59 -0.29
CA ALA A 47 8.30 -14.77 0.89
C ALA A 47 8.20 -15.61 2.17
N GLU A 48 9.13 -15.39 3.11
CA GLU A 48 9.08 -16.00 4.44
C GLU A 48 7.80 -15.60 5.18
N GLN A 49 7.37 -14.35 5.04
CA GLN A 49 6.11 -13.85 5.59
C GLN A 49 4.98 -13.92 4.58
N HIS A 50 3.97 -14.77 4.83
CA HIS A 50 2.86 -15.05 3.90
C HIS A 50 1.98 -13.84 3.53
N HIS A 51 2.01 -12.77 4.33
CA HIS A 51 1.30 -11.52 4.08
C HIS A 51 2.09 -10.48 3.28
N MET A 52 3.32 -10.80 2.87
CA MET A 52 4.13 -9.92 2.03
C MET A 52 3.52 -9.78 0.64
N LYS A 53 3.31 -8.54 0.24
CA LYS A 53 2.75 -8.13 -1.03
C LYS A 53 3.64 -7.07 -1.66
N GLU A 54 3.43 -6.86 -2.95
CA GLU A 54 3.99 -5.72 -3.69
C GLU A 54 2.86 -4.86 -4.25
N LEU A 55 3.05 -3.55 -4.19
CA LEU A 55 2.32 -2.57 -4.97
C LEU A 55 3.16 -2.26 -6.22
N ARG A 56 2.49 -2.18 -7.36
CA ARG A 56 3.03 -2.04 -8.71
C ARG A 56 2.44 -0.77 -9.34
N PRO A 57 2.80 0.42 -8.83
CA PRO A 57 2.41 1.66 -9.48
C PRO A 57 2.95 1.69 -10.91
N GLY A 58 2.35 2.54 -11.74
CA GLY A 58 3.00 2.93 -12.99
C GLY A 58 4.23 3.79 -12.72
N SER A 59 4.99 4.08 -13.77
CA SER A 59 6.17 4.94 -13.71
C SER A 59 6.45 5.56 -15.08
N SER A 60 7.24 6.62 -15.11
CA SER A 60 7.57 7.35 -16.33
C SER A 60 8.65 6.63 -17.15
N GLY A 61 8.56 6.77 -18.48
CA GLY A 61 9.53 6.19 -19.41
C GLY A 61 9.57 4.66 -19.38
N THR A 62 10.77 4.10 -19.22
CA THR A 62 11.03 2.64 -19.18
C THR A 62 11.39 2.15 -17.78
N THR A 63 11.13 2.95 -16.75
CA THR A 63 11.42 2.59 -15.36
C THR A 63 10.34 1.65 -14.83
N GLU A 64 10.63 0.96 -13.72
CA GLU A 64 9.66 0.14 -13.00
C GLU A 64 9.81 0.39 -11.50
N ILE A 65 8.70 0.72 -10.81
CA ILE A 65 8.67 0.93 -9.36
C ILE A 65 7.87 -0.20 -8.71
N ARG A 66 8.40 -0.76 -7.62
CA ARG A 66 7.73 -1.78 -6.80
C ARG A 66 7.91 -1.48 -5.33
N ILE A 67 6.80 -1.44 -4.60
CA ILE A 67 6.79 -1.12 -3.18
C ILE A 67 6.36 -2.36 -2.41
N LEU A 68 7.25 -2.90 -1.57
CA LEU A 68 6.94 -4.04 -0.72
C LEU A 68 6.17 -3.59 0.52
N PHE A 69 5.09 -4.29 0.86
CA PHE A 69 4.31 -4.00 2.05
C PHE A 69 3.71 -5.27 2.66
N ALA A 70 3.44 -5.23 3.97
CA ALA A 70 2.71 -6.26 4.68
C ALA A 70 1.72 -5.59 5.63
N ILE A 71 0.47 -6.07 5.63
CA ILE A 71 -0.52 -5.65 6.62
C ILE A 71 -0.70 -6.80 7.62
N PRO A 72 -0.33 -6.61 8.90
CA PRO A 72 -0.50 -7.63 9.92
C PRO A 72 -1.98 -7.87 10.23
N LEU A 73 -2.37 -9.15 10.37
CA LEU A 73 -3.75 -9.55 10.69
C LEU A 73 -4.25 -9.03 12.04
N ALA A 74 -3.35 -8.80 13.00
CA ALA A 74 -3.70 -8.29 14.32
C ALA A 74 -4.34 -6.90 14.23
N GLU A 75 -3.78 -6.02 13.40
CA GLU A 75 -4.30 -4.67 13.18
C GLU A 75 -5.69 -4.72 12.54
N LYS A 76 -5.90 -5.56 11.53
CA LYS A 76 -7.21 -5.72 10.89
C LYS A 76 -8.28 -6.22 11.87
N ARG A 77 -7.92 -7.16 12.76
CA ARG A 77 -8.83 -7.67 13.79
C ARG A 77 -9.15 -6.61 14.84
N TYR A 78 -8.17 -5.82 15.23
CA TYR A 78 -8.36 -4.72 16.17
C TYR A 78 -9.31 -3.65 15.61
N GLN A 79 -9.09 -3.21 14.37
CA GLN A 79 -9.97 -2.22 13.73
C GLN A 79 -11.40 -2.76 13.51
N ALA A 80 -11.55 -4.04 13.13
CA ALA A 80 -12.87 -4.66 13.04
C ALA A 80 -13.58 -4.71 14.41
N HIS A 81 -12.83 -5.03 15.47
CA HIS A 81 -13.36 -5.04 16.83
C HIS A 81 -13.79 -3.64 17.31
N LEU A 82 -13.01 -2.60 17.01
CA LEU A 82 -13.38 -1.22 17.33
C LEU A 82 -14.66 -0.77 16.61
N ALA A 83 -14.81 -1.12 15.33
CA ALA A 83 -16.02 -0.81 14.56
C ALA A 83 -17.27 -1.54 15.10
N GLU A 84 -17.12 -2.79 15.56
CA GLU A 84 -18.19 -3.53 16.23
C GLU A 84 -18.59 -2.89 17.57
N LEU A 85 -17.63 -2.35 18.34
CA LEU A 85 -17.91 -1.66 19.60
C LEU A 85 -18.63 -0.33 19.37
N ASP A 86 -18.21 0.46 18.38
CA ASP A 86 -18.85 1.73 18.04
C ASP A 86 -20.30 1.53 17.58
N THR A 87 -20.58 0.47 16.81
CA THR A 87 -21.95 0.13 16.37
C THR A 87 -22.85 -0.28 17.55
N ARG A 88 -22.28 -0.88 18.61
CA ARG A 88 -23.03 -1.36 19.79
C ARG A 88 -23.25 -0.28 20.86
N GLU A 89 -22.50 0.82 20.84
CA GLU A 89 -22.68 1.94 21.78
C GLU A 89 -23.78 2.93 21.33
N TYR A 90 -24.30 2.78 20.10
CA TYR A 90 -25.38 3.60 19.54
C TYR A 90 -26.72 2.86 19.33
N GLU A 91 -26.84 1.61 19.81
CA GLU A 91 -28.10 0.85 19.95
C GLU A 91 -28.53 0.76 21.43
#